data_AF-A0A2D4LL55-F1
#
_entry.id   AF-A0A2D4LL55-F1
#
_cell.length_a   1.000
_cell.length_b   1.000
_cell.length_c   1.000
_cell.angle_alpha   90.00
_cell.angle_beta   90.00
_cell.angle_gamma   90.00
#
_symmetry.space_group_name_H-M   'P 1'
#
loop_
_entity.id
_entity.type
_entity.pdbx_description
1 polymer ?
#
loop_
_entity_poly.entity_id
_entity_poly.type
_entity_poly.pdbx_seq_one_letter_code
_entity_poly.pdbx_strand_id
1 'polypeptide(L)'
;RRLQWKLVEKQQECQGLLQEALKIMEQDTWSLKRPQIIEIPPSPTSWDQEENAGDPLLAEWLEKHGADKATVAVFCYHGFTLNDLLKLATVDDLRYTSIRGGMVCRIWKAIVDHRQNLSQQQLHQQP
;
A
#
# COMPACT_ATOMS: atom_id res chain seq x y z
N ARG A 1 -38.38 -30.22 -9.19
CA ARG A 1 -37.54 -30.89 -10.21
C ARG A 1 -36.88 -29.92 -11.20
N ARG A 2 -37.55 -28.92 -11.78
CA ARG A 2 -36.92 -27.95 -12.73
C ARG A 2 -35.86 -27.03 -12.10
N LEU A 3 -36.07 -26.59 -10.86
CA LEU A 3 -35.14 -25.68 -10.16
C LEU A 3 -33.82 -26.37 -9.78
N GLN A 4 -33.88 -27.64 -9.38
CA GLN A 4 -32.67 -28.43 -9.06
C GLN A 4 -31.80 -28.63 -10.30
N TRP A 5 -32.41 -28.95 -11.45
CA TRP A 5 -31.67 -29.05 -12.71
C TRP A 5 -30.99 -27.74 -13.09
N LYS A 6 -31.71 -26.62 -13.02
CA LYS A 6 -31.16 -25.29 -13.30
C LYS A 6 -30.04 -24.89 -12.34
N LEU A 7 -30.14 -25.27 -11.06
CA LEU A 7 -29.09 -25.00 -10.08
C LEU A 7 -27.83 -25.80 -10.39
N VAL A 8 -27.98 -27.10 -10.69
CA VAL A 8 -26.85 -27.98 -11.05
C VAL A 8 -26.19 -27.51 -12.34
N GLU A 9 -26.98 -27.12 -13.34
CA GLU A 9 -26.50 -26.56 -14.61
C GLU A 9 -25.69 -25.27 -14.39
N LYS A 10 -26.20 -24.33 -13.57
CA LYS A 10 -25.48 -23.09 -13.25
C LYS A 10 -24.24 -23.34 -12.39
N GLN A 11 -24.29 -24.31 -11.46
CA GLN A 11 -23.13 -24.72 -10.69
C GLN A 11 -22.03 -25.29 -11.60
N GLN A 12 -22.40 -26.15 -12.55
CA GLN A 12 -21.46 -26.75 -13.50
C GLN A 12 -20.82 -25.68 -14.39
N GLU A 13 -21.60 -24.71 -14.85
CA GLU A 13 -21.13 -23.59 -15.67
C GLU A 13 -20.14 -22.70 -14.87
N CYS A 14 -20.50 -22.28 -13.65
CA CYS A 14 -19.60 -21.51 -12.78
C CYS A 14 -18.34 -22.30 -12.42
N GLN A 15 -18.46 -23.59 -12.12
CA GLN A 15 -17.32 -24.44 -11.80
C GLN A 15 -16.38 -24.60 -13.01
N GLY A 16 -16.94 -24.70 -14.22
CA GLY A 16 -16.16 -24.73 -15.47
C GLY A 16 -15.38 -23.44 -15.70
N LEU A 17 -16.03 -22.28 -15.52
CA LEU A 17 -15.37 -20.97 -15.65
C LEU A 17 -14.26 -20.77 -14.60
N LEU A 18 -14.48 -21.21 -13.37
CA LEU A 18 -13.46 -21.14 -12.31
C LEU A 18 -12.23 -22.01 -12.65
N GLN A 19 -12.46 -23.23 -13.15
CA GLN A 19 -11.37 -24.13 -13.56
C GLN A 19 -10.59 -23.55 -14.74
N GLU A 20 -11.28 -22.96 -15.72
CA GLU A 20 -10.63 -22.30 -16.85
C GLU A 20 -9.81 -21.09 -16.40
N ALA A 21 -10.36 -20.24 -15.53
CA ALA A 21 -9.64 -19.09 -14.99
C ALA A 21 -8.40 -19.50 -14.17
N LEU A 22 -8.51 -20.57 -13.37
CA LEU A 22 -7.37 -21.14 -12.64
C LEU A 22 -6.31 -21.69 -13.60
N LYS A 23 -6.71 -22.34 -14.70
CA LYS A 23 -5.79 -22.88 -15.70
C LYS A 23 -5.11 -21.78 -16.53
N ILE A 24 -5.84 -20.71 -16.87
CA ILE A 24 -5.28 -19.51 -17.52
C ILE A 24 -4.26 -18.86 -16.58
N MET A 25 -4.64 -18.66 -15.31
CA MET A 25 -3.72 -18.16 -14.29
C MET A 25 -2.52 -19.08 -14.12
N GLU A 26 -2.70 -20.41 -14.15
CA GLU A 26 -1.61 -21.38 -14.06
C GLU A 26 -0.67 -21.30 -15.28
N GLN A 27 -1.22 -21.20 -16.49
CA GLN A 27 -0.44 -20.96 -17.72
C GLN A 27 0.33 -19.63 -17.67
N ASP A 28 -0.29 -18.56 -17.18
CA ASP A 28 0.35 -17.25 -17.01
C ASP A 28 1.40 -17.28 -15.88
N THR A 29 1.21 -18.10 -14.84
CA THR A 29 2.17 -18.24 -13.73
C THR A 29 3.45 -19.01 -14.10
N TRP A 30 3.47 -19.79 -15.19
CA TRP A 30 4.74 -20.32 -15.72
C TRP A 30 5.58 -19.26 -16.45
N SER A 31 4.99 -18.11 -16.80
CA SER A 31 5.72 -16.93 -17.28
C SER A 31 6.06 -15.94 -16.16
N LEU A 32 5.29 -15.92 -15.07
CA LEU A 32 5.63 -15.18 -13.85
C LEU A 32 6.01 -16.17 -12.72
N LYS A 33 7.26 -16.64 -12.78
CA LYS A 33 7.99 -17.06 -11.58
C LYS A 33 7.62 -16.11 -10.43
N ARG A 34 7.16 -16.69 -9.31
CA ARG A 34 7.30 -16.28 -7.89
C ARG A 34 7.41 -14.75 -7.69
N PRO A 35 6.69 -14.10 -6.75
CA PRO A 35 7.01 -12.73 -6.36
C PRO A 35 8.40 -12.70 -5.72
N GLN A 36 9.43 -12.69 -6.57
CA GLN A 36 10.74 -12.21 -6.24
C GLN A 36 10.50 -10.74 -5.99
N ILE A 37 10.93 -10.31 -4.81
CA ILE A 37 11.36 -8.94 -4.56
C ILE A 37 11.87 -8.38 -5.89
N ILE A 38 11.16 -7.38 -6.39
CA ILE A 38 11.43 -6.74 -7.67
C ILE A 38 12.81 -6.09 -7.55
N GLU A 39 13.87 -6.83 -7.86
CA GLU A 39 15.14 -6.26 -8.29
C GLU A 39 14.98 -5.97 -9.78
N ILE A 40 14.40 -4.80 -10.09
CA ILE A 40 14.58 -4.19 -11.41
C ILE A 40 16.07 -3.84 -11.52
N PRO A 41 16.82 -4.33 -12.52
CA PRO A 41 18.14 -3.80 -12.80
C PRO A 41 17.95 -2.35 -13.28
N PRO A 42 18.60 -1.35 -12.66
CA PRO A 42 18.44 0.02 -13.09
C PRO A 42 19.08 0.20 -14.46
N SER A 43 18.24 0.40 -15.48
CA SER A 43 18.69 1.11 -16.67
C SER A 43 18.95 2.56 -16.24
N PRO A 44 20.16 3.11 -16.42
CA PRO A 44 20.48 4.45 -15.94
C PRO A 44 19.85 5.47 -16.90
N THR A 45 18.57 5.74 -16.71
CA THR A 45 17.99 6.98 -17.22
C THR A 45 18.24 8.02 -16.14
N SER A 46 18.98 9.07 -16.49
CA SER A 46 19.48 10.15 -15.63
C SER A 46 18.43 10.91 -14.79
N TRP A 47 17.15 10.53 -14.85
CA TRP A 47 16.03 11.18 -14.17
C TRP A 47 15.49 10.38 -12.98
N ASP A 48 15.79 9.07 -12.88
CA ASP A 48 15.27 8.19 -11.81
C ASP A 48 16.06 8.26 -10.49
N GLN A 49 17.28 8.81 -10.53
CA GLN A 49 18.20 8.76 -9.39
C GLN A 49 17.92 9.84 -8.33
N GLU A 50 17.14 10.87 -8.68
CA GLU A 50 16.81 11.96 -7.76
C GLU A 50 15.42 11.77 -7.10
N GLU A 51 14.50 11.03 -7.73
CA GLU A 51 13.15 10.78 -7.18
C GLU A 51 13.11 9.56 -6.23
N ASN A 52 14.01 8.58 -6.39
CA ASN A 52 14.08 7.41 -5.51
C ASN A 52 14.90 7.64 -4.22
N ALA A 53 15.44 8.84 -4.02
CA ALA A 53 15.96 9.25 -2.72
C ALA A 53 14.77 9.61 -1.82
N GLY A 54 14.04 8.58 -1.36
CA GLY A 54 12.89 8.75 -0.47
C GLY A 54 13.21 9.69 0.69
N ASP A 55 12.23 10.50 1.09
CA ASP A 55 12.42 11.58 2.06
C ASP A 55 13.08 11.06 3.35
N PRO A 56 14.32 11.48 3.67
CA PRO A 56 15.04 10.97 4.83
C PRO A 56 14.32 11.32 6.15
N LEU A 57 13.58 12.44 6.18
CA LEU A 57 12.80 12.83 7.35
C LEU A 57 11.58 11.92 7.53
N LEU A 58 10.98 11.47 6.42
CA LEU A 58 9.90 10.50 6.46
C LEU A 58 10.38 9.16 7.02
N ALA A 59 11.54 8.68 6.54
CA ALA A 59 12.14 7.44 7.03
C ALA A 59 12.41 7.51 8.54
N GLU A 60 13.08 8.57 9.01
CA GLU A 60 13.36 8.75 10.44
C GLU A 60 12.08 8.82 11.28
N TRP A 61 11.07 9.56 10.80
CA TRP A 61 9.81 9.70 11.52
C TRP A 61 9.08 8.35 11.61
N LEU A 62 9.01 7.59 10.52
CA LEU A 62 8.38 6.27 10.51
C LEU A 62 9.11 5.29 11.44
N GLU A 63 10.45 5.26 11.41
CA GLU A 63 11.26 4.42 12.29
C GLU A 63 11.04 4.77 13.77
N LYS A 64 10.93 6.06 14.10
CA LYS A 64 10.61 6.54 15.46
C LYS A 64 9.25 6.05 15.96
N HIS A 65 8.29 5.83 15.06
CA HIS A 65 6.97 5.25 15.38
C HIS A 65 6.93 3.72 15.27
N GLY A 66 8.10 3.09 15.11
CA GLY A 66 8.26 1.64 15.11
C GLY A 66 7.95 0.98 13.77
N ALA A 67 7.98 1.72 12.67
CA ALA A 67 7.93 1.15 11.32
C ALA A 67 9.19 0.34 11.05
N ASP A 68 9.03 -0.81 10.39
CA ASP A 68 10.16 -1.58 9.89
C ASP A 68 10.64 -1.04 8.54
N LYS A 69 11.85 -1.44 8.13
CA LYS A 69 12.44 -1.01 6.84
C LYS A 69 11.56 -1.34 5.63
N ALA A 70 10.78 -2.42 5.70
CA ALA A 70 9.83 -2.78 4.66
C ALA A 70 8.68 -1.78 4.56
N THR A 71 8.11 -1.36 5.69
CA THR A 71 7.10 -0.30 5.75
C THR A 71 7.68 1.00 5.22
N VAL A 72 8.87 1.42 5.65
CA VAL A 72 9.53 2.64 5.16
C VAL A 72 9.72 2.60 3.65
N ALA A 73 10.22 1.49 3.10
CA ALA A 73 10.41 1.32 1.67
C ALA A 73 9.10 1.43 0.88
N VAL A 74 7.98 0.92 1.42
CA VAL A 74 6.66 1.05 0.81
C VAL A 74 6.24 2.52 0.74
N PHE A 75 6.42 3.30 1.81
CA PHE A 75 6.10 4.73 1.78
C PHE A 75 6.96 5.51 0.78
N CYS A 76 8.27 5.21 0.72
CA CYS A 76 9.17 5.80 -0.27
C CYS A 76 8.77 5.42 -1.70
N TYR A 77 8.39 4.16 -1.94
CA TYR A 77 7.93 3.69 -3.25
C TYR A 77 6.66 4.41 -3.72
N HIS A 78 5.75 4.72 -2.79
CA HIS A 78 4.55 5.50 -3.09
C HIS A 78 4.81 7.01 -3.20
N GLY A 79 6.06 7.47 -3.09
CA GLY A 79 6.43 8.87 -3.25
C GLY A 79 5.90 9.77 -2.13
N PHE A 80 5.61 9.22 -0.95
CA PHE A 80 5.21 10.05 0.19
C PHE A 80 6.38 10.93 0.64
N THR A 81 6.09 12.19 0.94
CA THR A 81 6.95 13.04 1.76
C THR A 81 6.41 13.09 3.18
N LEU A 82 7.24 13.46 4.16
CA LEU A 82 6.78 13.65 5.55
C LEU A 82 5.70 14.73 5.62
N ASN A 83 5.86 15.80 4.85
CA ASN A 83 4.90 16.89 4.82
C ASN A 83 3.52 16.42 4.31
N ASP A 84 3.49 15.66 3.22
CA ASP A 84 2.23 15.17 2.64
C ASP A 84 1.56 14.16 3.56
N LEU A 85 2.35 13.28 4.18
CA LEU A 85 1.85 12.33 5.17
C LEU A 85 1.21 13.05 6.36
N LEU A 86 1.88 14.06 6.92
CA LEU A 86 1.40 14.75 8.11
C LEU A 86 0.25 15.72 7.82
N LYS A 87 0.18 16.34 6.64
CA LYS A 87 -0.81 17.38 6.34
C LYS A 87 -1.98 16.89 5.49
N LEU A 88 -1.74 16.05 4.51
CA LEU A 88 -2.70 15.74 3.44
C LEU A 88 -3.22 14.31 3.52
N ALA A 89 -2.42 13.36 4.01
CA ALA A 89 -2.81 11.95 3.98
C ALA A 89 -4.08 11.66 4.78
N THR A 90 -4.87 10.74 4.24
CA THR A 90 -6.07 10.17 4.83
C THR A 90 -5.79 8.76 5.35
N VAL A 91 -6.75 8.21 6.10
CA VAL A 91 -6.65 6.82 6.56
C VAL A 91 -6.67 5.83 5.40
N ASP A 92 -7.32 6.19 4.29
CA ASP A 92 -7.43 5.32 3.12
C ASP A 92 -6.12 5.31 2.31
N ASP A 93 -5.38 6.43 2.27
CA ASP A 93 -4.04 6.47 1.68
C ASP A 93 -3.10 5.48 2.39
N LEU A 94 -3.17 5.40 3.72
CA LEU A 94 -2.41 4.42 4.52
C LEU A 94 -2.87 2.98 4.31
N ARG A 95 -4.14 2.75 3.96
CA ARG A 95 -4.63 1.40 3.64
C ARG A 95 -4.17 0.96 2.27
N TYR A 96 -4.08 1.89 1.32
CA TYR A 96 -3.64 1.60 -0.04
C TYR A 96 -2.17 1.15 -0.11
N THR A 97 -1.32 1.61 0.81
CA THR A 97 0.07 1.17 0.90
C THR A 97 0.25 -0.31 1.29
N SER A 98 -0.83 -1.04 1.60
CA SER A 98 -0.80 -2.48 1.90
C SER A 98 0.11 -2.87 3.09
N ILE A 99 0.41 -1.92 3.98
CA ILE A 99 1.14 -2.18 5.22
C ILE A 99 0.22 -2.89 6.24
N ARG A 100 0.82 -3.54 7.24
CA ARG A 100 0.06 -4.29 8.25
C ARG A 100 -0.96 -3.38 8.95
N GLY A 101 -2.20 -3.84 9.16
CA GLY A 101 -3.26 -3.02 9.77
C GLY A 101 -2.89 -2.41 11.13
N GLY A 102 -2.17 -3.14 11.98
CA GLY A 102 -1.66 -2.58 13.24
C GLY A 102 -0.60 -1.49 13.09
N MET A 103 0.09 -1.43 11.95
CA MET A 103 0.98 -0.33 11.57
C MET A 103 0.18 0.88 11.09
N VAL A 104 -0.85 0.66 10.25
CA VAL A 104 -1.79 1.71 9.82
C VAL A 104 -2.36 2.45 11.04
N CYS A 105 -2.85 1.73 12.05
CA CYS A 105 -3.40 2.34 13.26
C CYS A 105 -2.38 3.21 14.03
N ARG A 106 -1.12 2.77 14.12
CA ARG A 106 -0.07 3.50 14.83
C ARG A 106 0.33 4.77 14.10
N ILE A 107 0.59 4.67 12.79
CA ILE A 107 0.94 5.82 11.96
C ILE A 107 -0.22 6.81 11.91
N TRP A 108 -1.45 6.35 11.71
CA TRP A 108 -2.63 7.22 11.69
C TRP A 108 -2.81 7.97 13.02
N LYS A 109 -2.63 7.28 14.15
CA LYS A 109 -2.68 7.92 15.46
C LYS A 109 -1.63 9.03 15.58
N ALA A 110 -0.39 8.75 15.20
CA ALA A 110 0.68 9.75 15.25
C ALA A 110 0.43 10.96 14.33
N ILE A 111 -0.18 10.75 13.16
CA ILE A 111 -0.60 11.83 12.25
C ILE A 111 -1.70 12.69 12.90
N VAL A 112 -2.73 12.06 13.47
CA VAL A 112 -3.83 12.77 14.13
C VAL A 112 -3.32 13.58 15.34
N ASP A 113 -2.48 12.97 16.18
CA ASP A 113 -1.86 13.64 17.32
C ASP A 113 -1.03 14.85 16.86
N HIS A 114 -0.27 14.72 15.77
CA HIS A 114 0.48 15.83 15.20
C HIS A 114 -0.44 16.98 14.74
N ARG A 115 -1.51 16.67 14.01
CA ARG A 115 -2.49 17.67 13.52
C ARG A 115 -3.20 18.40 14.65
N GLN A 116 -3.54 17.69 15.73
CA GLN A 116 -4.15 18.27 16.92
C GLN A 116 -3.19 19.20 17.65
N ASN A 117 -1.93 18.81 17.81
CA ASN A 117 -0.92 19.68 18.43
C ASN A 117 -0.65 20.94 17.59
N LEU A 118 -0.65 20.80 16.26
CA LEU A 118 -0.48 21.94 15.36
C LEU A 118 -1.64 22.95 15.48
N SER A 119 -2.89 22.48 15.53
CA SER A 119 -4.05 23.37 15.69
C SER A 119 -4.08 24.07 17.06
N GLN A 120 -3.66 23.37 18.12
CA GLN A 120 -3.50 23.97 19.45
C GLN A 120 -2.41 25.05 19.47
N GLN A 121 -1.29 24.86 18.77
CA GLN A 121 -0.23 25.88 18.66
C GLN A 121 -0.68 27.12 17.89
N GLN A 122 -1.50 26.94 16.84
CA GLN A 122 -2.05 28.08 16.09
C GLN A 122 -3.07 28.90 16.89
N LEU A 123 -3.83 28.28 17.80
CA LEU A 123 -4.74 29.00 18.70
C LEU A 123 -4.01 29.90 19.72
N HIS A 124 -2.84 29.48 20.21
CA HIS A 124 -2.05 30.26 21.18
C HIS A 124 -1.24 31.41 20.53
N GLN A 125 -1.27 31.55 19.21
CA GLN A 125 -0.59 32.61 18.47
C GLN A 125 -1.55 33.66 17.87
N GLN A 126 -2.84 33.61 18.19
CA GLN A 126 -3.77 34.70 17.83
C GLN A 126 -3.64 35.87 18.84
N PRO A 127 -3.40 37.11 18.37
CA PRO A 127 -3.30 38.30 19.21
C PRO A 127 -4.64 38.73 19.83
#